data_AF-A0A6I1K1W9-F1
#
_entry.id   AF-A0A6I1K1W9-F1
#
_cell.length_a   1.000
_cell.length_b   1.000
_cell.length_c   1.000
_cell.angle_alpha   90.00
_cell.angle_beta   90.00
_cell.angle_gamma   90.00
#
_symmetry.space_group_name_H-M   'P 1'
#
loop_
_entity.id
_entity.type
_entity.pdbx_description
1 polymer ?
#
loop_
_entity_poly.entity_id
_entity_poly.type
_entity_poly.pdbx_seq_one_letter_code
_entity_poly.pdbx_strand_id
1 'polypeptide(L)'
;MNAKHIESKFAAMGARLEVREIASRWQLGDRKWIDPVDYAVDIRRDGDGEFFELRMPTHLSETVETTVLQCEPKQRHLLLLIRKPGEAPQLDRFLCGHDEREWFVAAVPGGASSVRQAMDALQPGDVRVALARHHVSSRKRYERKNRAFRRQGEWFFVPEPALVVDEQLVLRNEPLRRGGGKPHLVEQLYRTGGETVHVCAKHPNGILDKDYRELVRVNPKAAHWAWRVMRRNPGVYARGTVHHSDHATITLPVWHRVVMNTETQSRTMANVAFLD
;
A
#
# COMPACT_ATOMS: atom_id res chain seq x y z
N MET A 1 -19.67 12.24 16.36
CA MET A 1 -18.77 11.18 16.90
C MET A 1 -18.14 11.57 18.25
N ASN A 2 -18.03 10.68 19.25
CA ASN A 2 -17.23 10.91 20.46
C ASN A 2 -15.79 10.38 20.27
N ALA A 3 -14.87 11.24 19.85
CA ALA A 3 -13.49 10.87 19.51
C ALA A 3 -12.55 10.69 20.71
N LYS A 4 -12.94 11.11 21.93
CA LYS A 4 -12.05 11.10 23.10
C LYS A 4 -11.49 9.70 23.42
N HIS A 5 -12.29 8.66 23.20
CA HIS A 5 -11.86 7.29 23.47
C HIS A 5 -10.74 6.88 22.52
N ILE A 6 -10.84 7.19 21.23
CA ILE A 6 -9.84 6.82 20.23
C ILE A 6 -8.56 7.68 20.35
N GLU A 7 -8.69 8.98 20.61
CA GLU A 7 -7.55 9.88 20.85
C GLU A 7 -6.65 9.37 21.98
N SER A 8 -7.25 8.92 23.09
CA SER A 8 -6.49 8.36 24.22
C SER A 8 -5.64 7.14 23.85
N LYS A 9 -6.08 6.33 22.87
CA LYS A 9 -5.35 5.14 22.41
C LYS A 9 -4.19 5.50 21.48
N PHE A 10 -4.36 6.54 20.65
CA PHE A 10 -3.26 7.10 19.87
C PHE A 10 -2.21 7.73 20.78
N ALA A 11 -2.64 8.50 21.79
CA ALA A 11 -1.75 9.07 22.80
C ALA A 11 -0.98 7.98 23.57
N ALA A 12 -1.63 6.86 23.91
CA ALA A 12 -0.98 5.74 24.57
C ALA A 12 0.17 5.12 23.76
N MET A 13 0.12 5.16 22.42
CA MET A 13 1.23 4.73 21.55
C MET A 13 2.20 5.87 21.19
N GLY A 14 2.04 7.04 21.80
CA GLY A 14 2.87 8.23 21.59
C GLY A 14 2.51 9.04 20.35
N ALA A 15 1.32 8.84 19.77
CA ALA A 15 0.83 9.57 18.60
C ALA A 15 -0.20 10.64 18.97
N ARG A 16 -0.36 11.64 18.11
CA ARG A 16 -1.51 12.55 18.12
C ARG A 16 -2.52 12.10 17.07
N LEU A 17 -3.81 12.24 17.38
CA LEU A 17 -4.92 12.05 16.46
C LEU A 17 -5.78 13.32 16.47
N GLU A 18 -6.10 13.83 15.29
CA GLU A 18 -7.07 14.88 15.10
C GLU A 18 -8.24 14.35 14.27
N VAL A 19 -9.46 14.49 14.80
CA VAL A 19 -10.68 14.19 14.05
C VAL A 19 -11.22 15.48 13.48
N ARG A 20 -11.29 15.57 12.16
CA ARG A 20 -11.75 16.76 11.46
C ARG A 20 -13.04 16.48 10.72
N GLU A 21 -14.11 17.16 11.15
CA GLU A 21 -15.36 17.15 10.39
C GLU A 21 -15.25 18.08 9.17
N ILE A 22 -15.70 17.60 8.01
CA ILE A 22 -15.68 18.34 6.76
C ILE A 22 -17.12 18.48 6.27
N ALA A 23 -17.63 19.71 6.32
CA ALA A 23 -18.93 20.03 5.76
C ALA A 23 -18.87 20.10 4.22
N SER A 24 -19.96 19.72 3.57
CA SER A 24 -20.18 20.01 2.16
C SER A 24 -20.13 21.53 1.95
N ARG A 25 -19.37 22.00 0.96
CA ARG A 25 -19.16 23.44 0.74
C ARG A 25 -19.05 23.80 -0.73
N TRP A 26 -19.41 25.04 -1.03
CA TRP A 26 -19.11 25.70 -2.30
C TRP A 26 -17.64 26.13 -2.32
N GLN A 27 -16.90 25.71 -3.34
CA GLN A 27 -15.55 26.22 -3.59
C GLN A 27 -15.65 27.49 -4.46
N LEU A 28 -15.30 28.64 -3.90
CA LEU A 28 -15.33 29.92 -4.62
C LEU A 28 -14.18 29.96 -5.64
N GLY A 29 -14.53 29.97 -6.92
CA GLY A 29 -13.60 29.83 -8.06
C GLY A 29 -14.24 28.96 -9.13
N ASP A 30 -14.25 27.65 -8.91
CA ASP A 30 -14.72 26.66 -9.89
C ASP A 30 -16.25 26.44 -9.91
N ARG A 31 -17.02 27.18 -9.10
CA ARG A 31 -18.49 27.01 -8.95
C ARG A 31 -18.88 25.53 -8.75
N LYS A 32 -18.06 24.79 -8.00
CA LYS A 32 -18.25 23.36 -7.76
C LYS A 32 -18.69 23.14 -6.32
N TRP A 33 -19.78 22.40 -6.14
CA TRP A 33 -20.17 21.85 -4.85
C TRP A 33 -19.23 20.69 -4.52
N ILE A 34 -18.46 20.82 -3.45
CA ILE A 34 -17.68 19.70 -2.90
C ILE A 34 -18.54 19.06 -1.81
N ASP A 35 -18.94 17.83 -2.08
CA ASP A 35 -19.53 16.95 -1.08
C ASP A 35 -18.58 15.76 -0.85
N PRO A 36 -17.77 15.76 0.22
CA PRO A 36 -16.86 14.67 0.51
C PRO A 36 -17.67 13.38 0.76
N VAL A 37 -17.58 12.43 -0.16
CA VAL A 37 -18.45 11.23 -0.18
C VAL A 37 -18.04 10.18 0.86
N ASP A 38 -16.80 10.25 1.37
CA ASP A 38 -16.26 9.25 2.28
C ASP A 38 -15.25 9.84 3.27
N TYR A 39 -14.92 9.07 4.30
CA TYR A 39 -13.88 9.42 5.26
C TYR A 39 -12.47 9.14 4.71
N ALA A 40 -11.46 9.73 5.34
CA ALA A 40 -10.06 9.43 5.06
C ALA A 40 -9.25 9.41 6.36
N VAL A 41 -8.31 8.45 6.44
CA VAL A 41 -7.27 8.43 7.47
C VAL A 41 -5.95 8.76 6.78
N ASP A 42 -5.26 9.77 7.27
CA ASP A 42 -4.02 10.27 6.68
C ASP A 42 -3.04 10.69 7.78
N ILE A 43 -1.82 11.04 7.39
CA ILE A 43 -0.82 11.63 8.28
C ILE A 43 -0.53 13.04 7.81
N ARG A 44 -0.61 13.97 8.76
CA ARG A 44 -0.38 15.39 8.54
C ARG A 44 0.72 15.87 9.49
N ARG A 45 1.21 17.07 9.25
CA ARG A 45 2.28 17.69 10.04
C ARG A 45 1.93 19.14 10.35
N ASP A 46 2.17 19.54 11.59
CA ASP A 46 2.08 20.92 12.06
C ASP A 46 3.37 21.32 12.81
N GLY A 47 3.32 22.41 13.58
CA GLY A 47 4.45 22.89 14.37
C GLY A 47 4.90 21.95 15.49
N ASP A 48 4.00 21.08 15.96
CA ASP A 48 4.27 20.12 17.05
C ASP A 48 4.68 18.74 16.52
N GLY A 49 4.66 18.55 15.19
CA GLY A 49 5.13 17.34 14.52
C GLY A 49 4.02 16.63 13.74
N GLU A 50 4.24 15.34 13.50
CA GLU A 50 3.30 14.51 12.75
C GLU A 50 2.12 14.05 13.61
N PHE A 51 0.94 13.97 12.99
CA PHE A 51 -0.29 13.50 13.60
C PHE A 51 -1.15 12.74 12.60
N PHE A 52 -1.96 11.82 13.11
CA PHE A 52 -2.98 11.14 12.31
C PHE A 52 -4.18 12.07 12.16
N GLU A 53 -4.68 12.25 10.94
CA GLU A 53 -5.92 13.00 10.65
C GLU A 53 -7.00 12.00 10.23
N LEU A 54 -8.10 11.92 10.99
CA LEU A 54 -9.34 11.27 10.55
C LEU A 54 -10.28 12.35 10.03
N ARG A 55 -10.37 12.46 8.71
CA ARG A 55 -11.31 13.34 8.02
C ARG A 55 -12.65 12.63 7.90
N MET A 56 -13.70 13.25 8.43
CA MET A 56 -15.05 12.69 8.45
C MET A 56 -16.03 13.68 7.81
N PRO A 57 -16.76 13.32 6.75
CA PRO A 57 -17.86 14.15 6.26
C PRO A 57 -18.90 14.34 7.37
N THR A 58 -19.45 15.53 7.52
CA THR A 58 -20.44 15.82 8.59
C THR A 58 -21.65 14.89 8.52
N HIS A 59 -22.12 14.53 7.32
CA HIS A 59 -23.24 13.60 7.14
C HIS A 59 -22.91 12.14 7.53
N LEU A 60 -21.62 11.79 7.67
CA LEU A 60 -21.16 10.48 8.11
C LEU A 60 -20.78 10.45 9.60
N SER A 61 -20.55 11.59 10.25
CA SER A 61 -19.99 11.63 11.61
C SER A 61 -20.94 11.16 12.71
N GLU A 62 -22.23 11.04 12.39
CA GLU A 62 -23.27 10.49 13.26
C GLU A 62 -23.49 8.98 13.06
N THR A 63 -23.17 8.45 11.87
CA THR A 63 -23.50 7.08 11.48
C THR A 63 -22.27 6.16 11.48
N VAL A 64 -21.09 6.70 11.19
CA VAL A 64 -19.85 5.93 11.17
C VAL A 64 -19.32 5.72 12.58
N GLU A 65 -19.12 4.45 12.95
CA GLU A 65 -18.52 4.06 14.21
C GLU A 65 -17.01 3.85 14.02
N THR A 66 -16.20 4.47 14.88
CA THR A 66 -14.73 4.29 14.88
C THR A 66 -14.30 3.66 16.19
N THR A 67 -13.59 2.53 16.11
CA THR A 67 -13.17 1.74 17.28
C THR A 67 -11.72 1.30 17.15
N VAL A 68 -10.98 1.33 18.25
CA VAL A 68 -9.64 0.75 18.32
C VAL A 68 -9.75 -0.71 18.75
N LEU A 69 -9.39 -1.63 17.85
CA LEU A 69 -9.45 -3.08 18.13
C LEU A 69 -8.32 -3.53 19.04
N GLN A 70 -7.12 -2.99 18.85
CA GLN A 70 -5.97 -3.28 19.71
C GLN A 70 -4.97 -2.12 19.64
N CYS A 71 -4.34 -1.80 20.76
CA CYS A 71 -3.20 -0.89 20.84
C CYS A 71 -2.02 -1.63 21.47
N GLU A 72 -0.84 -1.51 20.86
CA GLU A 72 0.44 -2.04 21.36
C GLU A 72 1.43 -0.89 21.59
N PRO A 73 1.33 -0.17 22.72
CA PRO A 73 2.14 1.03 23.00
C PRO A 73 3.65 0.84 22.84
N LYS A 74 4.18 -0.27 23.33
CA LYS A 74 5.62 -0.59 23.27
C LYS A 74 6.13 -0.75 21.84
N GLN A 75 5.26 -1.21 20.95
CA GLN A 75 5.58 -1.36 19.53
C GLN A 75 5.20 -0.09 18.75
N ARG A 76 4.47 0.86 19.38
CA ARG A 76 3.89 2.03 18.74
C ARG A 76 2.99 1.68 17.55
N HIS A 77 2.15 0.67 17.73
CA HIS A 77 1.19 0.20 16.72
C HIS A 77 -0.23 0.11 17.29
N LEU A 78 -1.22 0.34 16.44
CA LEU A 78 -2.63 0.27 16.76
C LEU A 78 -3.43 -0.20 15.54
N LEU A 79 -4.46 -1.00 15.78
CA LEU A 79 -5.42 -1.42 14.77
C LEU A 79 -6.73 -0.65 14.96
N LEU A 80 -7.08 0.18 13.99
CA LEU A 80 -8.31 0.96 13.91
C LEU A 80 -9.34 0.23 13.06
N LEU A 81 -10.60 0.22 13.48
CA LEU A 81 -11.77 -0.22 12.72
C LEU A 81 -12.69 0.97 12.50
N ILE A 82 -13.08 1.19 11.25
CA ILE A 82 -14.13 2.12 10.87
C ILE A 82 -15.28 1.28 10.30
N ARG A 83 -16.45 1.40 10.93
CA ARG A 83 -17.67 0.71 10.54
C ARG A 83 -18.65 1.72 9.95
N LYS A 84 -18.99 1.54 8.68
CA LYS A 84 -20.05 2.29 8.00
C LYS A 84 -21.33 1.43 7.99
N PRO A 85 -22.46 1.96 8.51
CA PRO A 85 -23.70 1.20 8.58
C PRO A 85 -24.33 1.04 7.19
N GLY A 86 -25.18 0.01 7.06
CA GLY A 86 -25.87 -0.37 5.83
C GLY A 86 -26.41 -1.80 5.96
N GLU A 87 -27.18 -2.28 4.97
CA GLU A 87 -27.70 -3.67 4.95
C GLU A 87 -26.57 -4.71 5.06
N ALA A 88 -25.44 -4.43 4.43
CA ALA A 88 -24.17 -5.10 4.65
C ALA A 88 -23.15 -4.05 5.16
N PRO A 89 -22.83 -4.02 6.47
CA PRO A 89 -21.96 -3.00 7.02
C PRO A 89 -20.54 -3.12 6.44
N GLN A 90 -19.98 -1.99 6.02
CA GLN A 90 -18.59 -1.92 5.58
C GLN A 90 -17.69 -1.80 6.80
N LEU A 91 -16.63 -2.63 6.85
CA LEU A 91 -15.72 -2.77 7.97
C LEU A 91 -14.28 -2.55 7.48
N ASP A 92 -13.84 -1.29 7.49
CA ASP A 92 -12.50 -0.93 7.06
C ASP A 92 -11.54 -0.95 8.23
N ARG A 93 -10.37 -1.54 8.00
CA ARG A 93 -9.34 -1.70 9.04
C ARG A 93 -8.08 -0.97 8.62
N PHE A 94 -7.50 -0.25 9.55
CA PHE A 94 -6.25 0.49 9.35
C PHE A 94 -5.24 0.11 10.41
N LEU A 95 -4.06 -0.32 9.98
CA LEU A 95 -2.90 -0.42 10.84
C LEU A 95 -2.23 0.94 10.88
N CYS A 96 -2.31 1.60 12.03
CA CYS A 96 -1.58 2.83 12.33
C CYS A 96 -0.34 2.45 13.14
N GLY A 97 0.82 2.98 12.79
CA GLY A 97 2.02 2.69 13.55
C GLY A 97 3.16 3.65 13.28
N HIS A 98 4.22 3.52 14.04
CA HIS A 98 5.47 4.23 13.78
C HIS A 98 6.53 3.26 13.31
N ASP A 99 7.21 3.59 12.22
CA ASP A 99 8.24 2.74 11.67
C ASP A 99 9.44 3.58 11.19
N GLU A 100 10.66 3.19 11.58
CA GLU A 100 11.90 3.98 11.44
C GLU A 100 11.76 5.42 11.97
N ARG A 101 11.42 6.36 11.09
CA ARG A 101 11.44 7.80 11.35
C ARG A 101 10.06 8.45 11.29
N GLU A 102 9.05 7.71 10.82
CA GLU A 102 7.77 8.29 10.47
C GLU A 102 6.61 7.44 10.97
N TRP A 103 5.49 8.10 11.17
CA TRP A 103 4.22 7.42 11.29
C TRP A 103 3.79 6.85 9.94
N PHE A 104 2.99 5.79 9.96
CA PHE A 104 2.35 5.24 8.78
C PHE A 104 0.90 4.83 9.08
N VAL A 105 0.08 4.84 8.03
CA VAL A 105 -1.25 4.24 7.99
C VAL A 105 -1.29 3.26 6.82
N ALA A 106 -1.80 2.06 7.06
CA ALA A 106 -1.98 1.04 6.01
C ALA A 106 -3.38 0.43 6.09
N ALA A 107 -4.09 0.42 4.97
CA ALA A 107 -5.36 -0.30 4.86
C ALA A 107 -5.12 -1.82 4.92
N VAL A 108 -5.84 -2.50 5.81
CA VAL A 108 -5.63 -3.92 6.10
C VAL A 108 -6.69 -4.75 5.38
N PRO A 109 -6.29 -5.68 4.49
CA PRO A 109 -7.25 -6.56 3.83
C PRO A 109 -7.85 -7.58 4.83
N GLY A 110 -9.12 -7.91 4.64
CA GLY A 110 -9.80 -8.96 5.40
C GLY A 110 -10.23 -8.59 6.82
N GLY A 111 -10.31 -9.60 7.68
CA GLY A 111 -10.98 -9.54 8.98
C GLY A 111 -10.09 -9.39 10.21
N ALA A 112 -8.89 -8.79 10.09
CA ALA A 112 -7.93 -8.72 11.19
C ALA A 112 -8.54 -8.12 12.48
N SER A 113 -8.31 -8.75 13.62
CA SER A 113 -8.78 -8.28 14.94
C SER A 113 -7.64 -7.97 15.91
N SER A 114 -6.40 -8.06 15.46
CA SER A 114 -5.20 -7.74 16.24
C SER A 114 -4.13 -7.10 15.36
N VAL A 115 -3.22 -6.34 15.96
CA VAL A 115 -2.05 -5.74 15.30
C VAL A 115 -1.24 -6.82 14.57
N ARG A 116 -1.03 -7.98 15.20
CA ARG A 116 -0.31 -9.11 14.58
C ARG A 116 -1.03 -9.65 13.35
N GLN A 117 -2.35 -9.87 13.43
CA GLN A 117 -3.11 -10.33 12.26
C GLN A 117 -3.14 -9.28 11.15
N ALA A 118 -3.13 -7.99 11.48
CA ALA A 118 -3.03 -6.92 10.49
C ALA A 118 -1.65 -6.91 9.80
N MET A 119 -0.56 -7.06 10.56
CA MET A 119 0.78 -7.21 10.01
C MET A 119 0.89 -8.47 9.11
N ASP A 120 0.31 -9.59 9.54
CA ASP A 120 0.25 -10.82 8.74
C ASP A 120 -0.56 -10.63 7.45
N ALA A 121 -1.70 -9.94 7.53
CA ALA A 121 -2.55 -9.66 6.39
C ALA A 121 -1.85 -8.75 5.37
N LEU A 122 -0.95 -7.87 5.82
CA LEU A 122 -0.10 -6.99 5.00
C LEU A 122 1.11 -7.70 4.37
N GLN A 123 1.42 -8.95 4.77
CA GLN A 123 2.53 -9.73 4.22
C GLN A 123 2.11 -10.46 2.93
N PRO A 124 2.79 -10.19 1.79
CA PRO A 124 2.56 -10.90 0.54
C PRO A 124 2.81 -12.41 0.63
N GLY A 125 2.20 -13.18 -0.27
CA GLY A 125 2.39 -14.63 -0.35
C GLY A 125 3.86 -15.04 -0.40
N ASP A 126 4.64 -14.39 -1.27
CA ASP A 126 6.08 -14.65 -1.43
C ASP A 126 6.87 -14.42 -0.14
N VAL A 127 6.53 -13.38 0.63
CA VAL A 127 7.15 -13.08 1.92
C VAL A 127 6.81 -14.15 2.95
N ARG A 128 5.56 -14.62 2.99
CA ARG A 128 5.14 -15.71 3.89
C ARG A 128 5.85 -17.03 3.55
N VAL A 129 5.99 -17.34 2.26
CA VAL A 129 6.76 -18.50 1.79
C VAL A 129 8.23 -18.38 2.19
N ALA A 130 8.85 -17.21 2.02
CA ALA A 130 10.23 -16.98 2.42
C ALA A 130 10.43 -17.11 3.94
N LEU A 131 9.54 -16.53 4.75
CA LEU A 131 9.56 -16.66 6.21
C LEU A 131 9.54 -18.14 6.65
N ALA A 132 8.68 -18.95 6.05
CA ALA A 132 8.57 -20.38 6.31
C ALA A 132 9.83 -21.13 5.87
N ARG A 133 10.27 -20.93 4.61
CA ARG A 133 11.47 -21.57 4.04
C ARG A 133 12.72 -21.32 4.90
N HIS A 134 12.87 -20.10 5.39
CA HIS A 134 14.01 -19.71 6.23
C HIS A 134 13.78 -19.94 7.72
N HIS A 135 12.68 -20.56 8.14
CA HIS A 135 12.36 -20.87 9.54
C HIS A 135 12.49 -19.62 10.45
N VAL A 136 12.00 -18.47 9.99
CA VAL A 136 12.07 -17.22 10.76
C VAL A 136 11.14 -17.34 11.98
N SER A 137 11.67 -17.06 13.17
CA SER A 137 10.88 -17.16 14.39
C SER A 137 9.80 -16.07 14.46
N SER A 138 8.74 -16.34 15.22
CA SER A 138 7.64 -15.41 15.43
C SER A 138 8.07 -14.05 15.99
N ARG A 139 9.17 -13.99 16.73
CA ARG A 139 9.73 -12.72 17.24
C ARG A 139 10.39 -11.88 16.15
N LYS A 140 10.96 -12.51 15.13
CA LYS A 140 11.73 -11.83 14.07
C LYS A 140 10.96 -11.58 12.78
N ARG A 141 9.79 -12.21 12.61
CA ARG A 141 9.03 -12.16 11.35
C ARG A 141 8.47 -10.78 10.98
N TYR A 142 8.42 -9.85 11.94
CA TYR A 142 8.00 -8.47 11.73
C TYR A 142 9.18 -7.47 11.79
N GLU A 143 10.40 -7.96 12.07
CA GLU A 143 11.59 -7.13 11.97
C GLU A 143 11.80 -6.71 10.51
N ARG A 144 12.20 -5.46 10.29
CA ARG A 144 12.48 -4.93 8.95
C ARG A 144 13.56 -5.70 8.20
N LYS A 145 14.51 -6.29 8.94
CA LYS A 145 15.59 -7.10 8.38
C LYS A 145 15.62 -8.42 9.10
N ASN A 146 15.41 -9.49 8.35
CA ASN A 146 15.65 -10.84 8.81
C ASN A 146 16.24 -11.65 7.65
N ARG A 147 16.42 -12.95 7.85
CA ARG A 147 17.00 -13.83 6.82
C ARG A 147 16.08 -14.09 5.61
N ALA A 148 14.78 -13.83 5.74
CA ALA A 148 13.81 -14.03 4.66
C ALA A 148 13.58 -12.76 3.83
N PHE A 149 13.78 -11.57 4.39
CA PHE A 149 13.64 -10.32 3.63
C PHE A 149 14.32 -9.11 4.29
N ARG A 150 14.46 -8.05 3.50
CA ARG A 150 14.54 -6.66 3.98
C ARG A 150 13.28 -5.91 3.61
N ARG A 151 12.84 -4.95 4.44
CA ARG A 151 11.65 -4.12 4.21
C ARG A 151 12.01 -2.65 4.32
N GLN A 152 11.48 -1.84 3.41
CA GLN A 152 11.57 -0.38 3.43
C GLN A 152 10.23 0.18 2.94
N GLY A 153 9.53 0.92 3.81
CA GLY A 153 8.17 1.37 3.53
C GLY A 153 7.24 0.20 3.20
N GLU A 154 6.59 0.26 2.04
CA GLU A 154 5.71 -0.79 1.52
C GLU A 154 6.44 -1.94 0.80
N TRP A 155 7.73 -1.80 0.56
CA TRP A 155 8.52 -2.73 -0.25
C TRP A 155 9.16 -3.81 0.60
N PHE A 156 9.02 -5.05 0.17
CA PHE A 156 9.77 -6.21 0.64
C PHE A 156 10.78 -6.64 -0.42
N PHE A 157 11.98 -6.95 0.02
CA PHE A 157 13.10 -7.42 -0.77
C PHE A 157 13.46 -8.83 -0.28
N VAL A 158 13.05 -9.85 -1.03
CA VAL A 158 13.27 -11.27 -0.70
C VAL A 158 14.53 -11.76 -1.41
N PRO A 159 15.56 -12.28 -0.71
CA PRO A 159 16.84 -12.62 -1.33
C PRO A 159 16.71 -13.79 -2.31
N GLU A 160 17.33 -13.64 -3.47
CA GLU A 160 17.40 -14.62 -4.56
C GLU A 160 18.87 -14.82 -4.98
N PRO A 161 19.71 -15.42 -4.10
CA PRO A 161 21.16 -15.51 -4.30
C PRO A 161 21.56 -16.37 -5.51
N ALA A 162 20.66 -17.24 -5.98
CA ALA A 162 20.89 -18.10 -7.15
C ALA A 162 20.44 -17.45 -8.47
N LEU A 163 19.84 -16.25 -8.44
CA LEU A 163 19.41 -15.57 -9.65
C LEU A 163 20.63 -15.12 -10.46
N VAL A 164 20.73 -15.65 -11.67
CA VAL A 164 21.67 -15.18 -12.69
C VAL A 164 20.92 -14.23 -13.62
N VAL A 165 21.45 -13.03 -13.79
CA VAL A 165 20.88 -12.01 -14.69
C VAL A 165 21.86 -11.74 -15.83
N ASP A 166 21.32 -11.32 -16.96
CA ASP A 166 22.13 -10.70 -18.01
C ASP A 166 22.46 -9.26 -17.58
N GLU A 167 23.73 -8.99 -17.32
CA GLU A 167 24.20 -7.67 -16.86
C GLU A 167 23.94 -6.55 -17.89
N GLN A 168 23.70 -6.88 -19.17
CA GLN A 168 23.31 -5.90 -20.19
C GLN A 168 21.87 -5.39 -20.02
N LEU A 169 21.02 -6.17 -19.34
CA LEU A 169 19.62 -5.83 -19.06
C LEU A 169 19.43 -5.17 -17.69
N VAL A 170 20.53 -4.94 -16.96
CA VAL A 170 20.49 -4.29 -15.64
C VAL A 170 20.35 -2.78 -15.83
N LEU A 171 19.21 -2.27 -15.39
CA LEU A 171 18.92 -0.85 -15.31
C LEU A 171 19.57 -0.26 -14.05
N ARG A 172 19.98 1.00 -14.09
CA ARG A 172 20.70 1.65 -12.99
C ARG A 172 20.00 2.91 -12.51
N ASN A 173 19.96 3.11 -11.20
CA ASN A 173 19.32 4.27 -10.55
C ASN A 173 17.84 4.40 -10.90
N GLU A 174 17.15 3.27 -10.99
CA GLU A 174 15.75 3.22 -11.41
C GLU A 174 14.80 3.53 -10.24
N PRO A 175 13.73 4.29 -10.49
CA PRO A 175 12.69 4.51 -9.49
C PRO A 175 11.75 3.30 -9.36
N LEU A 176 11.54 2.85 -8.12
CA LEU A 176 10.38 2.04 -7.71
C LEU A 176 9.32 2.96 -7.12
N ARG A 177 8.11 2.95 -7.70
CA ARG A 177 7.01 3.85 -7.30
C ARG A 177 5.71 3.08 -7.13
N ARG A 178 4.90 3.50 -6.17
CA ARG A 178 3.46 3.23 -6.11
C ARG A 178 2.71 4.51 -6.41
N GLY A 179 1.88 4.50 -7.46
CA GLY A 179 1.05 5.64 -7.84
C GLY A 179 1.86 6.95 -7.94
N GLY A 180 1.36 8.01 -7.31
CA GLY A 180 1.97 9.35 -7.32
C GLY A 180 2.98 9.63 -6.19
N GLY A 181 3.38 8.62 -5.41
CA GLY A 181 4.32 8.79 -4.28
C GLY A 181 5.77 9.06 -4.69
N LYS A 182 6.61 9.46 -3.72
CA LYS A 182 8.05 9.61 -3.93
C LYS A 182 8.68 8.24 -4.27
N PRO A 183 9.58 8.17 -5.26
CA PRO A 183 10.24 6.93 -5.61
C PRO A 183 11.25 6.47 -4.58
N HIS A 184 11.35 5.16 -4.42
CA HIS A 184 12.57 4.52 -3.94
C HIS A 184 13.54 4.44 -5.11
N LEU A 185 14.72 5.03 -5.00
CA LEU A 185 15.76 4.90 -6.01
C LEU A 185 16.58 3.64 -5.75
N VAL A 186 16.62 2.76 -6.73
CA VAL A 186 17.34 1.49 -6.68
C VAL A 186 18.57 1.57 -7.56
N GLU A 187 19.73 1.24 -6.99
CA GLU A 187 21.01 1.29 -7.69
C GLU A 187 21.04 0.36 -8.92
N GLN A 188 20.58 -0.88 -8.77
CA GLN A 188 20.50 -1.86 -9.85
C GLN A 188 19.14 -2.55 -9.85
N LEU A 189 18.44 -2.47 -10.98
CA LEU A 189 17.13 -3.06 -11.17
C LEU A 189 17.14 -3.99 -12.38
N TYR A 190 16.61 -5.18 -12.21
CA TYR A 190 16.41 -6.15 -13.28
C TYR A 190 14.93 -6.51 -13.36
N ARG A 191 14.38 -6.48 -14.57
CA ARG A 191 12.98 -6.81 -14.85
C ARG A 191 12.96 -8.02 -15.76
N THR A 192 12.19 -9.04 -15.38
CA THR A 192 12.07 -10.26 -16.18
C THR A 192 10.66 -10.80 -16.19
N GLY A 193 10.31 -11.49 -17.26
CA GLY A 193 8.96 -12.01 -17.46
C GLY A 193 7.90 -10.91 -17.67
N GLY A 194 6.66 -11.30 -17.42
CA GLY A 194 5.46 -10.53 -17.67
C GLY A 194 4.71 -11.00 -18.93
N GLU A 195 3.40 -11.13 -18.81
CA GLU A 195 2.51 -11.40 -19.94
C GLU A 195 2.30 -10.11 -20.73
N THR A 196 2.46 -10.17 -22.06
CA THR A 196 2.10 -9.05 -22.93
C THR A 196 0.60 -8.79 -22.82
N VAL A 197 0.25 -7.57 -22.38
CA VAL A 197 -1.13 -7.10 -22.29
C VAL A 197 -1.36 -5.89 -23.18
N HIS A 198 -2.58 -5.77 -23.69
CA HIS A 198 -3.07 -4.58 -24.38
C HIS A 198 -3.91 -3.76 -23.41
N VAL A 199 -3.53 -2.51 -23.18
CA VAL A 199 -4.17 -1.58 -22.24
C VAL A 199 -4.85 -0.45 -23.02
N CYS A 200 -6.06 -0.09 -22.61
CA CYS A 200 -6.75 1.12 -23.08
C CYS A 200 -7.62 1.69 -21.95
N ALA A 201 -8.25 2.85 -22.18
CA ALA A 201 -9.12 3.48 -21.17
C ALA A 201 -10.26 2.58 -20.66
N LYS A 202 -10.74 1.64 -21.50
CA LYS A 202 -11.79 0.67 -21.13
C LYS A 202 -11.25 -0.58 -20.44
N HIS A 203 -9.95 -0.87 -20.57
CA HIS A 203 -9.26 -2.00 -19.98
C HIS A 203 -8.00 -1.51 -19.26
N PRO A 204 -8.15 -0.77 -18.14
CA PRO A 204 -7.02 -0.09 -17.49
C PRO A 204 -5.98 -1.06 -16.92
N ASN A 205 -6.37 -2.30 -16.59
CA ASN A 205 -5.47 -3.35 -16.09
C ASN A 205 -4.90 -4.26 -17.21
N GLY A 206 -5.22 -3.95 -18.47
CA GLY A 206 -4.82 -4.71 -19.64
C GLY A 206 -5.55 -6.05 -19.82
N ILE A 207 -5.68 -6.48 -21.07
CA ILE A 207 -6.13 -7.82 -21.46
C ILE A 207 -4.99 -8.56 -22.15
N LEU A 208 -4.94 -9.88 -22.03
CA LEU A 208 -3.90 -10.68 -22.68
C LEU A 208 -4.02 -10.57 -24.19
N ASP A 209 -2.92 -10.79 -24.90
CA ASP A 209 -2.90 -10.74 -26.37
C ASP A 209 -3.98 -11.64 -27.02
N LYS A 210 -4.23 -12.83 -26.46
CA LYS A 210 -5.31 -13.72 -26.91
C LYS A 210 -6.70 -13.10 -26.77
N ASP A 211 -6.96 -12.40 -25.66
CA ASP A 211 -8.25 -11.82 -25.33
C ASP A 211 -8.46 -10.53 -26.13
N TYR A 212 -7.38 -9.78 -26.40
CA TYR A 212 -7.39 -8.65 -27.31
C TYR A 212 -7.78 -9.07 -28.73
N ARG A 213 -7.14 -10.12 -29.27
CA ARG A 213 -7.47 -10.64 -30.61
C ARG A 213 -8.92 -11.09 -30.69
N GLU A 214 -9.42 -11.77 -29.66
CA GLU A 214 -10.82 -12.20 -29.59
C GLU A 214 -11.78 -11.00 -29.49
N LEU A 215 -11.46 -9.99 -28.67
CA LEU A 215 -12.26 -8.78 -28.54
C LEU A 215 -12.36 -8.02 -29.86
N VAL A 216 -11.25 -7.86 -30.59
CA VAL A 216 -11.26 -7.22 -31.91
C VAL A 216 -12.04 -8.05 -32.93
N ARG A 217 -11.99 -9.39 -32.84
CA ARG A 217 -12.76 -10.29 -33.71
C ARG A 217 -14.26 -10.14 -33.49
N VAL A 218 -14.71 -10.14 -32.23
CA VAL A 218 -16.14 -10.04 -31.86
C VAL A 218 -16.65 -8.60 -32.01
N ASN A 219 -15.79 -7.61 -31.78
CA ASN A 219 -16.11 -6.19 -31.90
C ASN A 219 -15.02 -5.45 -32.69
N PRO A 220 -15.14 -5.35 -34.02
CA PRO A 220 -14.14 -4.68 -34.86
C PRO A 220 -13.86 -3.23 -34.47
N LYS A 221 -14.83 -2.51 -33.86
CA LYS A 221 -14.63 -1.14 -33.37
C LYS A 221 -13.64 -1.07 -32.21
N ALA A 222 -13.37 -2.18 -31.53
CA ALA A 222 -12.43 -2.23 -30.43
C ALA A 222 -11.00 -1.93 -30.86
N ALA A 223 -10.61 -2.22 -32.11
CA ALA A 223 -9.26 -1.94 -32.61
C ALA A 223 -8.84 -0.46 -32.49
N HIS A 224 -9.81 0.46 -32.46
CA HIS A 224 -9.57 1.91 -32.43
C HIS A 224 -9.51 2.51 -31.01
N TRP A 225 -9.53 1.71 -29.94
CA TRP A 225 -9.57 2.21 -28.56
C TRP A 225 -8.23 2.74 -28.01
N ALA A 226 -7.30 3.14 -28.90
CA ALA A 226 -5.97 3.67 -28.53
C ALA A 226 -5.18 2.73 -27.60
N TRP A 227 -4.99 1.50 -28.04
CA TRP A 227 -4.29 0.47 -27.26
C TRP A 227 -2.80 0.78 -27.10
N ARG A 228 -2.27 0.41 -25.93
CA ARG A 228 -0.83 0.36 -25.63
C ARG A 228 -0.45 -1.05 -25.25
N VAL A 229 0.68 -1.51 -25.77
CA VAL A 229 1.25 -2.81 -25.37
C VAL A 229 2.10 -2.58 -24.12
N MET A 230 1.81 -3.31 -23.05
CA MET A 230 2.53 -3.27 -21.77
C MET A 230 2.81 -4.72 -21.32
N ARG A 231 3.62 -4.90 -20.26
CA ARG A 231 3.84 -6.19 -19.61
C ARG A 231 3.20 -6.22 -18.24
N ARG A 232 2.38 -7.25 -17.99
CA ARG A 232 1.72 -7.49 -16.71
C ARG A 232 2.41 -8.63 -15.97
N ASN A 233 2.56 -8.53 -14.65
CA ASN A 233 3.28 -9.50 -13.80
C ASN A 233 4.80 -9.67 -14.08
N PRO A 234 5.58 -8.63 -14.47
CA PRO A 234 7.03 -8.79 -14.52
C PRO A 234 7.58 -9.05 -13.11
N GLY A 235 8.46 -10.03 -12.98
CA GLY A 235 9.31 -10.16 -11.81
C GLY A 235 10.28 -8.98 -11.78
N VAL A 236 10.27 -8.23 -10.68
CA VAL A 236 11.18 -7.11 -10.45
C VAL A 236 12.21 -7.53 -9.41
N TYR A 237 13.47 -7.31 -9.72
CA TYR A 237 14.61 -7.69 -8.87
C TYR A 237 15.51 -6.48 -8.65
N ALA A 238 16.03 -6.34 -7.44
CA ALA A 238 16.89 -5.24 -7.03
C ALA A 238 18.18 -5.74 -6.39
N ARG A 239 19.29 -5.04 -6.64
CA ARG A 239 20.61 -5.24 -6.01
C ARG A 239 21.25 -3.87 -5.71
N GLY A 240 22.18 -3.82 -4.77
CA GLY A 240 22.85 -2.58 -4.38
C GLY A 240 22.04 -1.77 -3.38
N THR A 241 22.19 -0.45 -3.42
CA THR A 241 21.52 0.48 -2.49
C THR A 241 20.08 0.77 -2.89
N VAL A 242 19.21 0.94 -1.89
CA VAL A 242 17.85 1.45 -2.05
C VAL A 242 17.66 2.66 -1.15
N HIS A 243 17.47 3.82 -1.77
CA HIS A 243 17.35 5.11 -1.12
C HIS A 243 15.93 5.66 -1.22
N HIS A 244 15.43 6.19 -0.11
CA HIS A 244 14.17 6.95 -0.04
C HIS A 244 14.36 8.11 0.94
N SER A 245 13.74 9.27 0.68
CA SER A 245 13.92 10.44 1.57
C SER A 245 13.40 10.20 2.99
N ASP A 246 12.38 9.35 3.08
CA ASP A 246 11.58 9.19 4.29
C ASP A 246 12.00 7.92 5.08
N HIS A 247 12.95 7.14 4.55
CA HIS A 247 13.39 5.87 5.13
C HIS A 247 14.91 5.75 5.17
N ALA A 248 15.44 4.93 6.08
CA ALA A 248 16.87 4.66 6.14
C ALA A 248 17.31 3.89 4.89
N THR A 249 18.41 4.31 4.25
CA THR A 249 18.96 3.60 3.08
C THR A 249 19.33 2.17 3.46
N ILE A 250 18.95 1.21 2.62
CA ILE A 250 19.29 -0.20 2.78
C ILE A 250 20.23 -0.66 1.68
N THR A 251 21.00 -1.72 1.94
CA THR A 251 21.88 -2.37 0.97
C THR A 251 21.46 -3.82 0.74
N LEU A 252 21.34 -4.21 -0.52
CA LEU A 252 20.96 -5.53 -1.01
C LEU A 252 22.20 -6.23 -1.60
N PRO A 253 22.88 -7.13 -0.84
CA PRO A 253 24.17 -7.70 -1.26
C PRO A 253 24.06 -8.73 -2.40
N VAL A 254 22.85 -9.24 -2.65
CA VAL A 254 22.52 -10.16 -3.74
C VAL A 254 21.30 -9.63 -4.47
N TRP A 255 20.89 -10.25 -5.56
CA TRP A 255 19.58 -9.97 -6.16
C TRP A 255 18.48 -10.30 -5.16
N HIS A 256 17.52 -9.39 -5.01
CA HIS A 256 16.32 -9.61 -4.21
C HIS A 256 15.10 -9.41 -5.08
N ARG A 257 14.15 -10.33 -5.02
CA ARG A 257 12.82 -10.13 -5.59
C ARG A 257 12.11 -9.01 -4.83
N VAL A 258 11.62 -8.03 -5.58
CA VAL A 258 10.87 -6.87 -5.07
C VAL A 258 9.39 -7.23 -5.05
N VAL A 259 8.78 -7.11 -3.89
CA VAL A 259 7.35 -7.40 -3.68
C VAL A 259 6.73 -6.29 -2.85
N MET A 260 5.61 -5.72 -3.30
CA MET A 260 4.85 -4.73 -2.55
C MET A 260 3.98 -5.43 -1.49
N ASN A 261 3.72 -4.76 -0.36
CA ASN A 261 2.72 -5.22 0.61
C ASN A 261 1.33 -5.42 -0.03
N THR A 262 0.42 -6.05 0.70
CA THR A 262 -0.94 -6.37 0.21
C THR A 262 -1.97 -5.28 0.51
N GLU A 263 -1.54 -4.06 0.83
CA GLU A 263 -2.44 -2.94 1.13
C GLU A 263 -3.39 -2.64 -0.05
N THR A 264 -2.89 -2.80 -1.27
CA THR A 264 -3.64 -2.68 -2.54
C THR A 264 -4.73 -3.74 -2.74
N GLN A 265 -4.76 -4.79 -1.92
CA GLN A 265 -5.80 -5.82 -1.93
C GLN A 265 -7.00 -5.45 -1.03
N SER A 266 -6.91 -4.36 -0.27
CA SER A 266 -8.05 -3.79 0.45
C SER A 266 -8.97 -3.04 -0.54
N ARG A 267 -10.30 -3.12 -0.36
CA ARG A 267 -11.28 -2.42 -1.22
C ARG A 267 -11.06 -0.89 -1.22
N THR A 268 -10.47 -0.36 -0.16
CA THR A 268 -10.09 1.05 0.01
C THR A 268 -8.97 1.51 -0.96
N MET A 269 -8.31 0.58 -1.69
CA MET A 269 -7.18 0.87 -2.58
C MET A 269 -7.23 0.06 -3.91
N ALA A 270 -8.44 -0.27 -4.39
CA ALA A 270 -8.69 -1.30 -5.42
C ALA A 270 -8.17 -1.04 -6.86
N ASN A 271 -7.29 -0.08 -7.12
CA ASN A 271 -6.89 0.33 -8.48
C ASN A 271 -5.37 0.46 -8.70
N VAL A 272 -4.56 -0.51 -8.27
CA VAL A 272 -3.13 -0.53 -8.66
C VAL A 272 -2.71 -1.94 -9.07
N ALA A 273 -2.84 -2.23 -10.36
CA ALA A 273 -1.99 -3.23 -11.00
C ALA A 273 -0.62 -2.59 -11.27
N PHE A 274 0.45 -3.36 -11.04
CA PHE A 274 1.76 -3.03 -11.61
C PHE A 274 1.63 -3.13 -13.13
N LEU A 275 1.67 -1.99 -13.80
CA LEU A 275 1.69 -1.88 -15.25
C LEU A 275 3.01 -1.19 -15.61
N ASP A 276 3.85 -1.90 -16.35
CA ASP A 276 5.05 -1.39 -17.01
C ASP A 276 4.98 -1.76 -18.49
#